data_AF-A0A091KP26-F1
#
_entry.id   AF-A0A091KP26-F1
#
_cell.length_a   1.000
_cell.length_b   1.000
_cell.length_c   1.000
_cell.angle_alpha   90.00
_cell.angle_beta   90.00
_cell.angle_gamma   90.00
#
_symmetry.space_group_name_H-M   'P 1'
#
loop_
_entity.id
_entity.type
_entity.pdbx_description
1 polymer ?
#
loop_
_entity_poly.entity_id
_entity_poly.type
_entity_poly.pdbx_seq_one_letter_code
_entity_poly.pdbx_strand_id
1 'polypeptide(L)'
;AEYSTIHSPSTPIKDSDSDRLRRSSDGKSRGRGRRNNNPSPPPDSDLERVFIWDLDETIIIFHSLLTGSYANRYGRDPPTSVSLGLRMEEMIFNLADTHLFFNDLEECDQVHIDDVSSDDNGQDLSTYNFGTDGFPAAATSANLCLATGVRGGVDWMRKLAFRYRRVKEIYNTYKNNVGGKYALIYSTGLLGPAKREAWLQLRAEIEALTDSWLTLALKALTLIHSRTNCVNILVTTTQLIPALAKVLLYGLGVVFPIENIYSATKIGKESCFERIIQRFGRKVVYVVIGDGVEEEQGAKKHAMPFWRISSHSDLMALHHALELEYL
;
A
#
# COMPACT_ATOMS: atom_id res chain seq x y z
N ALA A 1 18.45 68.79 -7.07
CA ALA A 1 19.64 69.60 -6.80
C ALA A 1 20.60 68.76 -5.97
N GLU A 2 21.88 68.92 -6.25
CA GLU A 2 23.02 68.01 -6.09
C GLU A 2 23.83 68.22 -4.79
N TYR A 3 24.53 67.15 -4.34
CA TYR A 3 25.87 67.09 -3.71
C TYR A 3 26.08 67.68 -2.28
N SER A 4 26.99 67.24 -1.38
CA SER A 4 27.93 66.10 -1.29
C SER A 4 28.66 66.05 0.10
N THR A 5 29.13 64.85 0.48
CA THR A 5 30.43 64.42 1.08
C THR A 5 30.95 64.70 2.54
N ILE A 6 31.25 63.57 3.23
CA ILE A 6 32.51 63.06 3.87
C ILE A 6 33.06 63.62 5.22
N HIS A 7 33.24 62.77 6.26
CA HIS A 7 34.54 62.30 6.84
C HIS A 7 34.44 61.36 8.07
N SER A 8 35.26 60.30 8.08
CA SER A 8 35.57 59.34 9.19
C SER A 8 36.65 59.86 10.17
N PRO A 9 36.86 59.20 11.34
CA PRO A 9 38.05 58.31 11.55
C PRO A 9 37.76 57.07 12.44
N SER A 10 38.29 55.85 12.23
CA SER A 10 39.64 55.24 12.43
C SER A 10 39.89 54.61 13.82
N THR A 11 40.43 53.39 13.80
CA THR A 11 40.63 52.35 14.84
C THR A 11 41.89 52.54 15.73
N PRO A 12 42.13 51.62 16.69
CA PRO A 12 43.46 51.03 16.81
C PRO A 12 43.50 49.48 16.83
N ILE A 13 44.62 48.99 16.32
CA ILE A 13 45.05 47.59 16.08
C ILE A 13 45.88 47.08 17.28
N LYS A 14 45.88 45.75 17.53
CA LYS A 14 47.11 45.03 17.91
C LYS A 14 47.06 43.52 17.60
N ASP A 15 48.08 43.09 16.86
CA ASP A 15 48.38 41.76 16.33
C ASP A 15 48.85 40.73 17.37
N SER A 16 48.71 39.43 17.08
CA SER A 16 49.83 38.53 16.68
C SER A 16 49.51 37.02 16.79
N ASP A 17 49.61 36.36 15.62
CA ASP A 17 50.22 35.06 15.28
C ASP A 17 49.93 33.72 16.00
N SER A 18 49.45 32.77 15.15
CA SER A 18 49.81 31.35 14.98
C SER A 18 50.10 30.46 16.20
N ASP A 19 49.36 29.35 16.36
CA ASP A 19 49.78 28.05 15.80
C ASP A 19 48.72 26.94 16.02
N ARG A 20 48.87 25.87 15.23
CA ARG A 20 48.09 24.63 15.14
C ARG A 20 47.69 23.99 16.48
N LEU A 21 46.50 23.35 16.52
CA LEU A 21 46.33 21.91 16.84
C LEU A 21 44.85 21.46 16.78
N ARG A 22 44.67 20.26 16.23
CA ARG A 22 43.41 19.49 16.08
C ARG A 22 42.83 19.08 17.45
N ARG A 23 41.50 19.08 17.60
CA ARG A 23 40.73 17.95 18.19
C ARG A 23 39.21 18.10 18.09
N SER A 24 38.59 16.92 18.13
CA SER A 24 37.25 16.50 17.69
C SER A 24 36.11 16.79 18.69
N SER A 25 34.89 16.83 18.13
CA SER A 25 33.59 16.35 18.65
C SER A 25 33.11 16.77 20.04
N ASP A 26 31.98 17.48 20.11
CA ASP A 26 30.68 16.88 20.44
C ASP A 26 29.59 17.95 20.59
N GLY A 27 28.54 17.88 19.76
CA GLY A 27 27.40 18.78 19.81
C GLY A 27 26.11 18.03 19.51
N LYS A 28 25.45 17.53 20.55
CA LYS A 28 24.10 16.95 20.50
C LYS A 28 23.09 18.01 20.04
N SER A 29 22.47 17.82 18.88
CA SER A 29 21.24 18.51 18.51
C SER A 29 20.09 17.51 18.37
N ARG A 30 19.19 17.52 19.36
CA ARG A 30 17.86 16.90 19.31
C ARG A 30 17.02 17.60 18.22
N GLY A 31 16.97 17.01 17.04
CA GLY A 31 16.06 17.39 15.96
C GLY A 31 14.96 16.35 15.80
N ARG A 32 13.76 16.65 16.28
CA ARG A 32 12.53 15.87 16.13
C ARG A 32 12.08 15.96 14.66
N GLY A 33 12.69 15.15 13.81
CA GLY A 33 12.40 15.09 12.37
C GLY A 33 11.36 14.01 12.08
N ARG A 34 10.18 14.45 11.65
CA ARG A 34 9.12 13.64 11.03
C ARG A 34 9.69 12.99 9.75
N ARG A 35 10.39 11.86 9.89
CA ARG A 35 10.91 11.09 8.77
C ARG A 35 9.82 10.15 8.31
N ASN A 36 9.27 10.43 7.13
CA ASN A 36 8.47 9.50 6.37
C ASN A 36 9.34 8.24 6.15
N ASN A 37 8.93 7.08 6.68
CA ASN A 37 9.72 5.84 6.62
C ASN A 37 9.75 5.19 5.23
N ASN A 38 9.18 5.86 4.23
CA ASN A 38 9.24 5.45 2.84
C ASN A 38 10.27 6.34 2.13
N PRO A 39 11.48 5.84 1.82
CA PRO A 39 12.47 6.66 1.14
C PRO A 39 11.89 7.10 -0.20
N SER A 40 11.79 8.42 -0.40
CA SER A 40 11.59 8.96 -1.73
C SER A 40 12.65 8.36 -2.66
N PRO A 41 12.31 8.04 -3.92
CA PRO A 41 13.30 7.60 -4.87
C PRO A 41 14.49 8.60 -4.89
N PRO A 42 15.73 8.13 -5.12
CA PRO A 42 16.90 9.01 -5.22
C PRO A 42 16.65 10.16 -6.21
N PRO A 43 17.31 11.32 -6.04
CA PRO A 43 17.18 12.44 -6.98
C PRO A 43 17.58 12.09 -8.44
N ASP A 44 18.33 11.01 -8.63
CA ASP A 44 18.68 10.38 -9.92
C ASP A 44 17.83 9.14 -10.21
N SER A 45 16.56 9.15 -9.82
CA SER A 45 15.63 8.07 -10.17
C SER A 45 15.16 8.25 -11.61
N ASP A 46 15.54 7.32 -12.50
CA ASP A 46 15.01 7.20 -13.88
C ASP A 46 13.52 6.79 -13.91
N LEU A 47 12.77 7.08 -12.84
CA LEU A 47 11.35 6.78 -12.75
C LEU A 47 10.60 7.79 -13.62
N GLU A 48 10.00 7.30 -14.69
CA GLU A 48 9.26 8.13 -15.63
C GLU A 48 7.77 8.08 -15.35
N ARG A 49 7.24 6.89 -14.98
CA ARG A 49 5.80 6.67 -14.92
C ARG A 49 5.35 5.90 -13.68
N VAL A 50 4.23 6.35 -13.12
CA VAL A 50 3.54 5.68 -12.02
C VAL A 50 2.12 5.36 -12.47
N PHE A 51 1.78 4.08 -12.45
CA PHE A 51 0.45 3.58 -12.77
C PHE A 51 -0.32 3.36 -11.48
N ILE A 52 -1.36 4.16 -11.27
CA ILE A 52 -2.21 4.11 -10.08
C ILE A 52 -3.49 3.34 -10.46
N TRP A 53 -3.60 2.12 -9.96
CA TRP A 53 -4.69 1.21 -10.25
C TRP A 53 -5.76 1.25 -9.16
N ASP A 54 -7.02 1.18 -9.56
CA ASP A 54 -8.08 0.64 -8.71
C ASP A 54 -8.05 -0.89 -8.66
N LEU A 55 -8.64 -1.47 -7.62
CA LEU A 55 -8.67 -2.91 -7.39
C LEU A 55 -9.93 -3.57 -7.96
N ASP A 56 -11.05 -3.33 -7.27
CA ASP A 56 -12.33 -3.97 -7.51
C ASP A 56 -12.91 -3.44 -8.83
N GLU A 57 -13.46 -4.32 -9.66
CA GLU A 57 -14.04 -4.03 -10.99
C GLU A 57 -13.07 -3.47 -12.05
N THR A 58 -11.81 -3.25 -11.67
CA THR A 58 -10.71 -2.85 -12.55
C THR A 58 -9.71 -3.99 -12.77
N ILE A 59 -8.98 -4.41 -11.74
CA ILE A 59 -8.03 -5.53 -11.84
C ILE A 59 -8.75 -6.85 -11.59
N ILE A 60 -9.63 -6.89 -10.59
CA ILE A 60 -10.35 -8.09 -10.16
C ILE A 60 -11.85 -7.89 -10.35
N ILE A 61 -12.56 -8.97 -10.66
CA ILE A 61 -14.03 -9.00 -10.55
C ILE A 61 -14.36 -9.62 -9.19
N PHE A 62 -15.02 -8.86 -8.31
CA PHE A 62 -15.37 -9.35 -6.98
C PHE A 62 -16.72 -8.82 -6.49
N HIS A 63 -16.87 -7.51 -6.28
CA HIS A 63 -18.13 -6.97 -5.76
C HIS A 63 -19.31 -7.21 -6.73
N SER A 64 -19.03 -7.12 -8.03
CA SER A 64 -19.97 -7.43 -9.09
C SER A 64 -20.35 -8.93 -9.18
N LEU A 65 -19.56 -9.84 -8.58
CA LEU A 65 -19.97 -11.24 -8.38
C LEU A 65 -21.06 -11.34 -7.31
N LEU A 66 -20.83 -10.70 -6.16
CA LEU A 66 -21.72 -10.70 -4.98
C LEU A 66 -23.09 -10.11 -5.29
N THR A 67 -23.13 -9.06 -6.14
CA THR A 67 -24.37 -8.41 -6.56
C THR A 67 -25.05 -9.11 -7.75
N GLY A 68 -24.36 -10.06 -8.40
CA GLY A 68 -24.80 -10.69 -9.65
C GLY A 68 -24.78 -9.76 -10.87
N SER A 69 -24.30 -8.51 -10.72
CA SER A 69 -24.29 -7.51 -11.79
C SER A 69 -23.34 -7.89 -12.93
N TYR A 70 -22.21 -8.55 -12.64
CA TYR A 70 -21.32 -9.09 -13.67
C TYR A 70 -22.08 -10.12 -14.53
N ALA A 71 -22.78 -11.06 -13.89
CA ALA A 71 -23.51 -12.11 -14.59
C ALA A 71 -24.60 -11.55 -15.50
N ASN A 72 -25.38 -10.59 -15.01
CA ASN A 72 -26.41 -9.91 -15.80
C ASN A 72 -25.81 -9.20 -17.02
N ARG A 73 -24.64 -8.57 -16.86
CA ARG A 73 -23.98 -7.81 -17.92
C ARG A 73 -23.39 -8.70 -19.01
N TYR A 74 -22.81 -9.84 -18.65
CA TYR A 74 -22.06 -10.73 -19.55
C TYR A 74 -22.81 -12.03 -19.89
N GLY A 75 -24.10 -12.12 -19.57
CA GLY A 75 -24.92 -13.28 -19.91
C GLY A 75 -24.51 -14.57 -19.19
N ARG A 76 -24.08 -14.45 -17.92
CA ARG A 76 -23.75 -15.61 -17.05
C ARG A 76 -24.91 -15.91 -16.11
N ASP A 77 -24.85 -17.07 -15.45
CA ASP A 77 -25.82 -17.46 -14.43
C ASP A 77 -25.62 -16.67 -13.12
N PRO A 78 -26.58 -15.81 -12.70
CA PRO A 78 -26.40 -14.98 -11.50
C PRO A 78 -26.25 -15.78 -10.19
N PRO A 79 -27.03 -16.85 -9.91
CA PRO A 79 -26.82 -17.68 -8.72
C PRO A 79 -25.40 -18.28 -8.63
N THR A 80 -24.86 -18.78 -9.74
CA THR A 80 -23.48 -19.27 -9.80
C THR A 80 -22.48 -18.15 -9.49
N SER A 81 -22.65 -16.98 -10.11
CA SER A 81 -21.79 -15.81 -9.86
C SER A 81 -21.77 -15.40 -8.38
N VAL A 82 -22.95 -15.28 -7.77
CA VAL A 82 -23.08 -14.90 -6.34
C VAL A 82 -22.44 -15.96 -5.44
N SER A 83 -22.63 -17.25 -5.74
CA SER A 83 -22.01 -18.36 -5.00
C SER A 83 -20.48 -18.28 -5.02
N LEU A 84 -19.88 -18.00 -6.19
CA LEU A 84 -18.42 -17.79 -6.29
C LEU A 84 -17.96 -16.56 -5.50
N GLY A 85 -18.70 -15.45 -5.59
CA GLY A 85 -18.44 -14.24 -4.82
C GLY A 85 -18.41 -14.50 -3.31
N LEU A 86 -19.43 -15.18 -2.77
CA LEU A 86 -19.54 -15.50 -1.34
C LEU A 86 -18.41 -16.43 -0.87
N ARG A 87 -18.06 -17.44 -1.65
CA ARG A 87 -16.92 -18.33 -1.34
C ARG A 87 -15.61 -17.55 -1.30
N MET A 88 -15.41 -16.60 -2.22
CA MET A 88 -14.20 -15.77 -2.22
C MET A 88 -14.19 -14.79 -1.05
N GLU A 89 -15.34 -14.19 -0.72
CA GLU A 89 -15.51 -13.32 0.44
C GLU A 89 -15.16 -14.04 1.75
N GLU A 90 -15.67 -15.25 1.94
CA GLU A 90 -15.33 -16.10 3.09
C GLU A 90 -13.81 -16.34 3.17
N MET A 91 -13.16 -16.65 2.05
CA MET A 91 -11.70 -16.83 2.02
C MET A 91 -10.93 -15.55 2.36
N ILE A 92 -11.37 -14.40 1.87
CA ILE A 92 -10.76 -13.08 2.13
C ILE A 92 -10.80 -12.78 3.62
N PHE A 93 -11.99 -12.83 4.24
CA PHE A 93 -12.14 -12.53 5.66
C PHE A 93 -11.47 -13.59 6.53
N ASN A 94 -11.55 -14.87 6.16
CA ASN A 94 -10.87 -15.91 6.92
C ASN A 94 -9.34 -15.73 6.93
N LEU A 95 -8.73 -15.35 5.80
CA LEU A 95 -7.30 -15.04 5.74
C LEU A 95 -6.98 -13.80 6.57
N ALA A 96 -7.77 -12.73 6.42
CA ALA A 96 -7.61 -11.48 7.14
C ALA A 96 -7.65 -11.68 8.67
N ASP A 97 -8.63 -12.42 9.16
CA ASP A 97 -8.78 -12.73 10.59
C ASP A 97 -7.68 -13.64 11.12
N THR A 98 -7.40 -14.73 10.40
CA THR A 98 -6.50 -15.78 10.90
C THR A 98 -5.05 -15.34 10.88
N HIS A 99 -4.64 -14.52 9.89
CA HIS A 99 -3.24 -14.24 9.64
C HIS A 99 -2.86 -12.76 9.66
N LEU A 100 -3.82 -11.85 9.47
CA LEU A 100 -3.54 -10.43 9.32
C LEU A 100 -4.15 -9.56 10.42
N PHE A 101 -4.54 -10.18 11.54
CA PHE A 101 -5.04 -9.49 12.73
C PHE A 101 -6.28 -8.63 12.45
N PHE A 102 -7.15 -9.00 11.51
CA PHE A 102 -8.28 -8.14 11.13
C PHE A 102 -9.21 -7.83 12.30
N ASN A 103 -9.60 -8.82 13.11
CA ASN A 103 -10.33 -8.62 14.37
C ASN A 103 -9.71 -7.57 15.31
N ASP A 104 -8.38 -7.44 15.34
CA ASP A 104 -7.70 -6.45 16.17
C ASP A 104 -7.65 -5.06 15.47
N LEU A 105 -7.53 -5.06 14.14
CA LEU A 105 -7.18 -3.88 13.35
C LEU A 105 -8.38 -3.17 12.70
N GLU A 106 -9.55 -3.79 12.63
CA GLU A 106 -10.74 -3.28 11.93
C GLU A 106 -11.08 -1.83 12.36
N GLU A 107 -11.18 -1.58 13.66
CA GLU A 107 -11.53 -0.25 14.21
C GLU A 107 -10.37 0.76 14.13
N CYS A 108 -9.14 0.28 13.95
CA CYS A 108 -7.94 1.12 13.88
C CYS A 108 -7.21 1.02 12.54
N ASP A 109 -7.97 0.79 11.46
CA ASP A 109 -7.43 0.64 10.10
C ASP A 109 -6.56 1.83 9.66
N GLN A 110 -5.56 1.56 8.83
CA GLN A 110 -4.58 2.53 8.37
C GLN A 110 -4.67 2.70 6.85
N VAL A 111 -4.31 3.87 6.36
CA VAL A 111 -4.28 4.14 4.92
C VAL A 111 -3.11 3.40 4.27
N HIS A 112 -1.97 3.31 4.94
CA HIS A 112 -0.76 2.68 4.41
C HIS A 112 -0.03 1.87 5.50
N ILE A 113 0.62 0.77 5.09
CA ILE A 113 1.26 -0.22 5.98
C ILE A 113 2.26 0.36 6.99
N ASP A 114 2.91 1.47 6.63
CA ASP A 114 3.95 2.11 7.45
C ASP A 114 3.46 3.33 8.25
N ASP A 115 2.15 3.66 8.25
CA ASP A 115 1.63 4.91 8.86
C ASP A 115 1.89 5.01 10.37
N VAL A 116 1.97 3.87 11.06
CA VAL A 116 2.25 3.78 12.51
C VAL A 116 3.67 3.31 12.82
N SER A 117 4.54 3.20 11.81
CA SER A 117 5.89 2.64 11.96
C SER A 117 6.81 3.47 12.86
N SER A 118 6.49 4.75 13.12
CA SER A 118 7.25 5.61 14.03
C SER A 118 7.16 5.21 15.50
N ASP A 119 6.11 4.48 15.87
CA ASP A 119 5.88 4.00 17.24
C ASP A 119 6.51 2.61 17.48
N ASP A 120 7.03 1.99 16.42
CA ASP A 120 7.77 0.73 16.46
C ASP A 120 9.20 0.93 16.98
N ASN A 121 9.67 0.01 17.82
CA ASN A 121 11.03 0.01 18.35
C ASN A 121 11.98 -0.95 17.61
N GLY A 122 11.50 -1.62 16.56
CA GLY A 122 12.27 -2.57 15.75
C GLY A 122 12.59 -3.88 16.45
N GLN A 123 11.93 -4.22 17.56
CA GLN A 123 12.17 -5.50 18.23
C GLN A 123 11.78 -6.67 17.32
N ASP A 124 12.49 -7.78 17.44
CA ASP A 124 12.13 -9.02 16.78
C ASP A 124 10.75 -9.51 17.26
N LEU A 125 9.87 -9.86 16.32
CA LEU A 125 8.51 -10.30 16.59
C LEU A 125 8.35 -11.82 16.48
N SER A 126 9.43 -12.56 16.17
CA SER A 126 9.37 -14.02 15.99
C SER A 126 8.85 -14.78 17.23
N THR A 127 9.12 -14.26 18.42
CA THR A 127 8.70 -14.82 19.72
C THR A 127 7.65 -13.97 20.42
N TYR A 128 7.17 -12.89 19.79
CA TYR A 128 6.18 -12.00 20.38
C TYR A 128 4.78 -12.65 20.36
N ASN A 129 4.12 -12.69 21.51
CA ASN A 129 2.78 -13.27 21.63
C ASN A 129 1.69 -12.21 21.52
N PHE A 130 1.14 -12.05 20.31
CA PHE A 130 0.04 -11.12 20.04
C PHE A 130 -1.27 -11.48 20.76
N GLY A 131 -1.51 -12.77 21.05
CA GLY A 131 -2.76 -13.21 21.69
C GLY A 131 -2.88 -12.83 23.16
N THR A 132 -1.77 -12.53 23.82
CA THR A 132 -1.73 -12.20 25.26
C THR A 132 -1.15 -10.82 25.56
N ASP A 133 -0.96 -9.96 24.55
CA ASP A 133 -0.37 -8.63 24.73
C ASP A 133 -1.35 -7.56 25.23
N GLY A 134 -2.63 -7.91 25.37
CA GLY A 134 -3.67 -7.03 25.93
C GLY A 134 -4.11 -5.89 24.99
N PHE A 135 -3.79 -5.95 23.70
CA PHE A 135 -4.14 -4.89 22.75
C PHE A 135 -5.66 -4.64 22.61
N PRO A 136 -6.55 -5.65 22.45
CA PRO A 136 -7.99 -5.40 22.26
C PRO A 136 -8.67 -4.80 23.49
N ALA A 137 -8.22 -5.18 24.69
CA ALA A 137 -8.74 -4.65 25.95
C ALA A 137 -8.43 -3.16 26.14
N ALA A 138 -7.31 -2.68 25.59
CA ALA A 138 -6.93 -1.28 25.64
C ALA A 138 -7.71 -0.43 24.61
N ALA A 139 -8.09 -0.99 23.46
CA ALA A 139 -8.86 -0.29 22.41
C ALA A 139 -10.33 -0.02 22.83
N THR A 140 -10.94 -0.96 23.54
CA THR A 140 -12.35 -0.87 24.00
C THR A 140 -12.53 -0.03 25.26
N SER A 141 -11.44 0.25 25.98
CA SER A 141 -11.49 1.14 27.13
C SER A 141 -11.54 2.60 26.65
N ALA A 142 -12.68 3.27 26.82
CA ALA A 142 -12.83 4.73 26.66
C ALA A 142 -11.89 5.58 27.58
N ASN A 143 -10.98 4.91 28.29
CA ASN A 143 -10.02 5.43 29.25
C ASN A 143 -8.57 5.37 28.75
N LEU A 144 -8.33 5.43 27.43
CA LEU A 144 -6.98 5.71 26.89
C LEU A 144 -6.36 6.99 27.52
N CYS A 145 -7.20 7.83 28.16
CA CYS A 145 -6.83 9.04 28.89
C CYS A 145 -6.75 8.90 30.44
N LEU A 146 -7.15 7.80 31.09
CA LEU A 146 -7.39 7.80 32.55
C LEU A 146 -6.83 6.62 33.37
N ALA A 147 -6.39 5.51 32.79
CA ALA A 147 -5.72 4.46 33.56
C ALA A 147 -4.19 4.66 33.53
N THR A 148 -3.65 5.42 34.48
CA THR A 148 -2.19 5.55 34.74
C THR A 148 -1.34 6.12 33.59
N GLY A 149 -1.69 7.32 33.13
CA GLY A 149 -0.76 8.23 32.45
C GLY A 149 -0.49 7.99 30.97
N VAL A 150 0.22 8.95 30.36
CA VAL A 150 0.67 9.03 28.95
C VAL A 150 1.31 7.73 28.40
N ARG A 151 1.67 6.78 29.27
CA ARG A 151 2.25 5.48 28.90
C ARG A 151 1.24 4.52 28.25
N GLY A 152 -0.05 4.60 28.56
CA GLY A 152 -1.08 3.68 28.02
C GLY A 152 -1.27 3.82 26.50
N GLY A 153 -1.44 5.05 26.01
CA GLY A 153 -1.55 5.33 24.58
C GLY A 153 -0.26 5.03 23.80
N VAL A 154 0.91 5.30 24.39
CA VAL A 154 2.21 5.01 23.75
C VAL A 154 2.47 3.51 23.62
N ASP A 155 2.14 2.72 24.64
CA ASP A 155 2.25 1.27 24.57
C ASP A 155 1.25 0.67 23.56
N TRP A 156 0.02 1.19 23.52
CA TRP A 156 -0.99 0.78 22.54
C TRP A 156 -0.55 1.07 21.10
N MET A 157 -0.04 2.27 20.81
CA MET A 157 0.48 2.64 19.49
C MET A 157 1.64 1.75 19.06
N ARG A 158 2.52 1.35 19.99
CA ARG A 158 3.60 0.39 19.70
C ARG A 158 3.05 -0.98 19.32
N LYS A 159 2.05 -1.48 20.04
CA LYS A 159 1.38 -2.76 19.74
C LYS A 159 0.63 -2.74 18.41
N LEU A 160 0.06 -1.60 18.05
CA LEU A 160 -0.51 -1.36 16.72
C LEU A 160 0.57 -1.46 15.64
N ALA A 161 1.70 -0.78 15.84
CA ALA A 161 2.83 -0.81 14.92
C ALA A 161 3.39 -2.23 14.72
N PHE A 162 3.48 -3.03 15.80
CA PHE A 162 3.91 -4.43 15.72
C PHE A 162 2.99 -5.28 14.84
N ARG A 163 1.68 -5.09 14.93
CA ARG A 163 0.72 -5.83 14.08
C ARG A 163 0.91 -5.49 12.62
N TYR A 164 1.00 -4.20 12.26
CA TYR A 164 1.24 -3.79 10.88
C TYR A 164 2.61 -4.23 10.36
N ARG A 165 3.67 -4.16 11.15
CA ARG A 165 4.97 -4.73 10.76
C ARG A 165 4.89 -6.24 10.57
N ARG A 166 4.17 -6.96 11.44
CA ARG A 166 3.98 -8.40 11.29
C ARG A 166 3.17 -8.74 10.03
N VAL A 167 2.13 -7.97 9.72
CA VAL A 167 1.40 -8.05 8.44
C VAL A 167 2.35 -7.84 7.26
N LYS A 168 3.24 -6.85 7.34
CA LYS A 168 4.27 -6.59 6.32
C LYS A 168 5.22 -7.77 6.11
N GLU A 169 5.67 -8.41 7.18
CA GLU A 169 6.51 -9.62 7.14
C GLU A 169 5.75 -10.79 6.50
N ILE A 170 4.51 -11.04 6.91
CA ILE A 170 3.66 -12.11 6.37
C ILE A 170 3.43 -11.91 4.87
N TYR A 171 3.01 -10.70 4.48
CA TYR A 171 2.79 -10.38 3.08
C TYR A 171 4.04 -10.64 2.24
N ASN A 172 5.20 -10.11 2.65
CA ASN A 172 6.44 -10.27 1.89
C ASN A 172 6.93 -11.71 1.84
N THR A 173 6.67 -12.50 2.88
CA THR A 173 7.00 -13.93 2.93
C THR A 173 6.10 -14.74 1.99
N TYR A 174 4.81 -14.43 1.92
CA TYR A 174 3.81 -15.26 1.25
C TYR A 174 3.28 -14.72 -0.08
N LYS A 175 3.65 -13.51 -0.52
CA LYS A 175 3.19 -12.91 -1.79
C LYS A 175 3.40 -13.78 -3.03
N ASN A 176 4.42 -14.64 -3.02
CA ASN A 176 4.71 -15.60 -4.09
C ASN A 176 4.33 -17.05 -3.73
N ASN A 177 3.75 -17.27 -2.54
CA ASN A 177 3.58 -18.57 -1.92
C ASN A 177 2.29 -18.71 -1.08
N VAL A 178 1.22 -18.02 -1.46
CA VAL A 178 -0.06 -17.97 -0.71
C VAL A 178 -0.61 -19.37 -0.41
N GLY A 179 -0.55 -20.26 -1.41
CA GLY A 179 -0.98 -21.64 -1.30
C GLY A 179 0.09 -22.65 -0.84
N GLY A 180 1.37 -22.28 -0.77
CA GLY A 180 2.44 -23.25 -0.49
C GLY A 180 2.83 -24.07 -1.72
N LYS A 181 3.47 -23.45 -2.72
CA LYS A 181 3.83 -24.03 -4.02
C LYS A 181 4.68 -25.30 -3.92
N TYR A 182 5.43 -25.45 -2.84
CA TYR A 182 6.17 -26.66 -2.50
C TYR A 182 5.68 -27.25 -1.18
N ALA A 183 5.10 -28.45 -1.23
CA ALA A 183 4.87 -29.29 -0.06
C ALA A 183 6.21 -29.89 0.41
N LEU A 184 7.17 -29.04 0.77
CA LEU A 184 8.30 -29.48 1.56
C LEU A 184 7.86 -29.47 3.02
N ILE A 185 8.17 -30.55 3.72
CA ILE A 185 7.69 -31.01 5.03
C ILE A 185 7.74 -29.95 6.16
N TYR A 186 8.35 -28.78 5.92
CA TYR A 186 8.52 -27.70 6.91
C TYR A 186 7.98 -26.31 6.47
N SER A 187 7.33 -26.18 5.30
CA SER A 187 6.77 -24.90 4.83
C SER A 187 5.32 -25.06 4.36
N THR A 188 4.36 -24.97 5.29
CA THR A 188 2.94 -24.82 4.95
C THR A 188 2.71 -23.41 4.41
N GLY A 189 2.18 -23.29 3.19
CA GLY A 189 1.71 -22.00 2.67
C GLY A 189 0.67 -21.36 3.58
N LEU A 190 0.41 -20.06 3.39
CA LEU A 190 -0.45 -19.27 4.27
C LEU A 190 -1.82 -19.91 4.53
N LEU A 191 -2.46 -20.46 3.50
CA LEU A 191 -3.79 -21.09 3.61
C LEU A 191 -3.78 -22.53 4.19
N GLY A 192 -2.64 -23.22 4.16
CA GLY A 192 -2.56 -24.66 4.40
C GLY A 192 -3.15 -25.53 3.27
N PRO A 193 -2.93 -26.86 3.28
CA PRO A 193 -3.20 -27.72 2.11
C PRO A 193 -4.67 -27.82 1.68
N ALA A 194 -5.60 -27.98 2.63
CA ALA A 194 -7.02 -28.16 2.31
C ALA A 194 -7.66 -26.88 1.74
N LYS A 195 -7.42 -25.73 2.39
CA LYS A 195 -7.92 -24.44 1.91
C LYS A 195 -7.24 -24.01 0.60
N ARG A 196 -5.99 -24.41 0.38
CA ARG A 196 -5.30 -24.19 -0.91
C ARG A 196 -6.05 -24.84 -2.07
N GLU A 197 -6.47 -26.10 -1.94
CA GLU A 197 -7.14 -26.79 -3.05
C GLU A 197 -8.48 -26.12 -3.38
N ALA A 198 -9.28 -25.83 -2.34
CA ALA A 198 -10.53 -25.08 -2.49
C ALA A 198 -10.31 -23.70 -3.12
N TRP A 199 -9.24 -23.00 -2.73
CA TRP A 199 -8.84 -21.71 -3.31
C TRP A 199 -8.49 -21.82 -4.79
N LEU A 200 -7.65 -22.79 -5.18
CA LEU A 200 -7.24 -22.98 -6.57
C LEU A 200 -8.44 -23.32 -7.46
N GLN A 201 -9.33 -24.19 -6.97
CA GLN A 201 -10.56 -24.50 -7.66
C GLN A 201 -11.46 -23.26 -7.81
N LEU A 202 -11.68 -22.52 -6.73
CA LEU A 202 -12.48 -21.29 -6.76
C LEU A 202 -11.90 -20.25 -7.73
N ARG A 203 -10.59 -20.10 -7.76
CA ARG A 203 -9.87 -19.22 -8.69
C ARG A 203 -10.08 -19.62 -10.14
N ALA A 204 -10.02 -20.92 -10.43
CA ALA A 204 -10.27 -21.43 -11.78
C ALA A 204 -11.73 -21.21 -12.22
N GLU A 205 -12.69 -21.42 -11.31
CA GLU A 205 -14.12 -21.17 -11.57
C GLU A 205 -14.40 -19.68 -11.82
N ILE A 206 -13.80 -18.78 -11.04
CA ILE A 206 -13.92 -17.32 -11.24
C ILE A 206 -13.29 -16.91 -12.58
N GLU A 207 -12.09 -17.39 -12.91
CA GLU A 207 -11.47 -17.10 -14.21
C GLU A 207 -12.32 -17.57 -15.38
N ALA A 208 -12.92 -18.76 -15.29
CA ALA A 208 -13.81 -19.28 -16.32
C ALA A 208 -15.10 -18.45 -16.44
N LEU A 209 -15.71 -18.05 -15.32
CA LEU A 209 -16.92 -17.23 -15.32
C LEU A 209 -16.66 -15.82 -15.86
N THR A 210 -15.47 -15.28 -15.60
CA THR A 210 -15.09 -13.90 -15.93
C THR A 210 -14.35 -13.76 -17.27
N ASP A 211 -14.33 -14.81 -18.09
CA ASP A 211 -13.61 -14.84 -19.38
C ASP A 211 -12.17 -14.37 -19.25
N SER A 212 -11.48 -14.85 -18.21
CA SER A 212 -10.07 -14.55 -17.95
C SER A 212 -9.78 -13.06 -17.71
N TRP A 213 -10.71 -12.32 -17.08
CA TRP A 213 -10.54 -10.90 -16.76
C TRP A 213 -9.21 -10.60 -16.04
N LEU A 214 -8.93 -11.35 -14.97
CA LEU A 214 -7.72 -11.14 -14.20
C LEU A 214 -6.47 -11.47 -15.02
N THR A 215 -6.52 -12.54 -15.82
CA THR A 215 -5.43 -12.89 -16.72
C THR A 215 -5.13 -11.74 -17.68
N LEU A 216 -6.14 -11.03 -18.21
CA LEU A 216 -5.92 -9.85 -19.05
C LEU A 216 -5.28 -8.70 -18.27
N ALA A 217 -5.80 -8.37 -17.08
CA ALA A 217 -5.24 -7.32 -16.23
C ALA A 217 -3.77 -7.61 -15.85
N LEU A 218 -3.46 -8.88 -15.54
CA LEU A 218 -2.11 -9.33 -15.21
C LEU A 218 -1.10 -9.14 -16.35
N LYS A 219 -1.52 -9.17 -17.62
CA LYS A 219 -0.61 -8.88 -18.74
C LYS A 219 -0.08 -7.45 -18.66
N ALA A 220 -0.97 -6.47 -18.47
CA ALA A 220 -0.59 -5.06 -18.32
C ALA A 220 0.25 -4.83 -17.05
N LEU A 221 -0.21 -5.37 -15.91
CA LEU A 221 0.52 -5.26 -14.63
C LEU A 221 1.93 -5.83 -14.70
N THR A 222 2.10 -7.00 -15.31
CA THR A 222 3.42 -7.67 -15.43
C THR A 222 4.33 -6.93 -16.39
N LEU A 223 3.80 -6.39 -17.48
CA LEU A 223 4.58 -5.58 -18.43
C LEU A 223 5.06 -4.27 -17.78
N ILE A 224 4.22 -3.62 -16.98
CA ILE A 224 4.63 -2.45 -16.19
C ILE A 224 5.70 -2.85 -15.16
N HIS A 225 5.50 -3.98 -14.48
CA HIS A 225 6.42 -4.47 -13.45
C HIS A 225 7.81 -4.85 -14.00
N SER A 226 7.92 -5.25 -15.26
CA SER A 226 9.20 -5.59 -15.90
C SER A 226 10.00 -4.37 -16.34
N ARG A 227 9.39 -3.17 -16.39
CA ARG A 227 10.04 -1.91 -16.76
C ARG A 227 10.69 -1.24 -15.55
N THR A 228 11.96 -0.89 -15.66
CA THR A 228 12.72 -0.27 -14.56
C THR A 228 12.32 1.17 -14.26
N ASN A 229 11.74 1.86 -15.25
CA ASN A 229 11.28 3.25 -15.20
C ASN A 229 9.78 3.38 -14.88
N CYS A 230 9.09 2.28 -14.54
CA CYS A 230 7.68 2.27 -14.22
C CYS A 230 7.38 1.62 -12.86
N VAL A 231 6.31 2.07 -12.20
CA VAL A 231 5.85 1.51 -10.93
C VAL A 231 4.34 1.30 -10.91
N ASN A 232 3.90 0.15 -10.43
CA ASN A 232 2.50 -0.11 -10.09
C ASN A 232 2.20 0.33 -8.65
N ILE A 233 1.10 1.05 -8.47
CA ILE A 233 0.51 1.45 -7.18
C ILE A 233 -0.97 1.05 -7.18
N LEU A 234 -1.44 0.52 -6.05
CA LEU A 234 -2.84 0.18 -5.84
C LEU A 234 -3.48 1.18 -4.89
N VAL A 235 -4.63 1.74 -5.27
CA VAL A 235 -5.47 2.59 -4.43
C VAL A 235 -6.89 2.03 -4.45
N THR A 236 -7.37 1.50 -3.32
CA THR A 236 -8.69 0.85 -3.23
C THR A 236 -9.52 1.45 -2.10
N THR A 237 -10.85 1.43 -2.22
CA THR A 237 -11.79 1.82 -1.16
C THR A 237 -12.01 0.72 -0.12
N THR A 238 -11.43 -0.47 -0.30
CA THR A 238 -11.41 -1.53 0.70
C THR A 238 -10.45 -1.16 1.85
N GLN A 239 -10.81 -1.49 3.10
CA GLN A 239 -9.92 -1.35 4.26
C GLN A 239 -8.58 -2.07 3.99
N LEU A 240 -7.48 -1.58 4.57
CA LEU A 240 -6.15 -2.05 4.17
C LEU A 240 -5.97 -3.56 4.40
N ILE A 241 -6.40 -4.09 5.54
CA ILE A 241 -6.18 -5.51 5.86
C ILE A 241 -6.94 -6.46 4.91
N PRO A 242 -8.26 -6.32 4.68
CA PRO A 242 -8.96 -7.09 3.64
C PRO A 242 -8.43 -6.84 2.23
N ALA A 243 -7.96 -5.63 1.90
CA ALA A 243 -7.33 -5.34 0.61
C ALA A 243 -6.05 -6.16 0.41
N LEU A 244 -5.20 -6.29 1.43
CA LEU A 244 -4.01 -7.14 1.39
C LEU A 244 -4.38 -8.62 1.23
N ALA A 245 -5.43 -9.09 1.91
CA ALA A 245 -5.97 -10.44 1.74
C ALA A 245 -6.43 -10.69 0.29
N LYS A 246 -7.20 -9.76 -0.30
CA LYS A 246 -7.58 -9.79 -1.72
C LYS A 246 -6.36 -9.86 -2.62
N VAL A 247 -5.37 -8.99 -2.43
CA VAL A 247 -4.14 -8.95 -3.26
C VAL A 247 -3.38 -10.29 -3.21
N LEU A 248 -3.29 -10.92 -2.04
CA LEU A 248 -2.68 -12.24 -1.90
C LEU A 248 -3.51 -13.32 -2.59
N LEU A 249 -4.80 -13.42 -2.29
CA LEU A 249 -5.70 -14.45 -2.86
C LEU A 249 -5.87 -14.29 -4.37
N TYR A 250 -5.71 -13.08 -4.89
CA TYR A 250 -5.75 -12.82 -6.32
C TYR A 250 -4.41 -12.96 -7.04
N GLY A 251 -3.34 -13.32 -6.32
CA GLY A 251 -2.01 -13.53 -6.91
C GLY A 251 -1.33 -12.24 -7.38
N LEU A 252 -1.75 -11.10 -6.84
CA LEU A 252 -1.28 -9.77 -7.21
C LEU A 252 -0.06 -9.33 -6.40
N GLY A 253 0.31 -10.06 -5.36
CA GLY A 253 1.38 -9.64 -4.45
C GLY A 253 2.78 -9.58 -5.07
N VAL A 254 3.01 -10.26 -6.19
CA VAL A 254 4.27 -10.16 -6.95
C VAL A 254 4.42 -8.76 -7.56
N VAL A 255 3.34 -8.23 -8.14
CA VAL A 255 3.35 -6.99 -8.93
C VAL A 255 3.09 -5.74 -8.09
N PHE A 256 2.53 -5.90 -6.89
CA PHE A 256 2.37 -4.82 -5.92
C PHE A 256 3.24 -5.07 -4.69
N PRO A 257 4.37 -4.36 -4.53
CA PRO A 257 5.00 -4.22 -3.23
C PRO A 257 3.98 -3.69 -2.21
N ILE A 258 4.04 -4.16 -0.96
CA ILE A 258 3.06 -3.77 0.06
C ILE A 258 3.09 -2.27 0.37
N GLU A 259 4.25 -1.62 0.19
CA GLU A 259 4.44 -0.18 0.32
C GLU A 259 3.82 0.61 -0.84
N ASN A 260 3.28 -0.07 -1.84
CA ASN A 260 2.58 0.51 -2.98
C ASN A 260 1.07 0.27 -2.91
N ILE A 261 0.53 -0.15 -1.77
CA ILE A 261 -0.90 -0.37 -1.56
C ILE A 261 -1.43 0.67 -0.58
N TYR A 262 -2.46 1.40 -1.00
CA TYR A 262 -3.11 2.45 -0.24
C TYR A 262 -4.61 2.14 -0.09
N SER A 263 -5.10 2.18 1.14
CA SER A 263 -6.53 2.16 1.43
C SER A 263 -7.09 3.58 1.47
N ALA A 264 -8.02 3.86 0.58
CA ALA A 264 -8.76 5.11 0.49
C ALA A 264 -9.96 5.17 1.44
N THR A 265 -10.27 4.11 2.19
CA THR A 265 -11.52 4.00 2.99
C THR A 265 -11.76 5.20 3.91
N LYS A 266 -10.71 5.74 4.54
CA LYS A 266 -10.82 6.85 5.50
C LYS A 266 -10.61 8.24 4.89
N ILE A 267 -9.79 8.35 3.85
CA ILE A 267 -9.31 9.66 3.33
C ILE A 267 -9.74 9.97 1.89
N GLY A 268 -10.36 9.01 1.20
CA GLY A 268 -10.73 9.10 -0.21
C GLY A 268 -9.55 8.92 -1.17
N LYS A 269 -9.84 8.56 -2.43
CA LYS A 269 -8.81 8.29 -3.44
C LYS A 269 -7.97 9.53 -3.77
N GLU A 270 -8.59 10.72 -3.79
CA GLU A 270 -7.90 11.99 -4.04
C GLU A 270 -6.75 12.22 -3.06
N SER A 271 -7.00 12.09 -1.75
CA SER A 271 -5.98 12.27 -0.71
C SER A 271 -4.86 11.21 -0.83
N CYS A 272 -5.18 9.98 -1.25
CA CYS A 272 -4.18 8.97 -1.57
C CYS A 272 -3.29 9.41 -2.75
N PHE A 273 -3.87 9.98 -3.80
CA PHE A 273 -3.12 10.49 -4.94
C PHE A 273 -2.15 11.61 -4.53
N GLU A 274 -2.57 12.53 -3.65
CA GLU A 274 -1.67 13.55 -3.11
C GLU A 274 -0.47 12.95 -2.36
N ARG A 275 -0.71 11.93 -1.52
CA ARG A 275 0.36 11.21 -0.82
C ARG A 275 1.32 10.53 -1.79
N ILE A 276 0.81 9.93 -2.86
CA ILE A 276 1.59 9.29 -3.91
C ILE A 276 2.45 10.33 -4.66
N ILE A 277 1.86 11.47 -5.04
CA ILE A 277 2.59 12.56 -5.71
C ILE A 277 3.69 13.13 -4.81
N GLN A 278 3.43 13.27 -3.50
CA GLN A 278 4.44 13.68 -2.53
C GLN A 278 5.58 12.66 -2.39
N ARG A 279 5.27 11.37 -2.51
CA ARG A 279 6.28 10.29 -2.42
C ARG A 279 7.19 10.24 -3.64
N PHE A 280 6.61 10.26 -4.85
CA PHE A 280 7.34 10.02 -6.10
C PHE A 280 7.80 11.32 -6.80
N GLY A 281 7.22 12.47 -6.45
CA GLY A 281 7.63 13.78 -6.95
C GLY A 281 6.98 14.19 -8.28
N ARG A 282 6.95 15.50 -8.53
CA ARG A 282 6.16 16.10 -9.64
C ARG A 282 6.75 15.92 -11.05
N LYS A 283 7.94 15.32 -11.18
CA LYS A 283 8.59 15.08 -12.47
C LYS A 283 8.14 13.77 -13.15
N VAL A 284 7.42 12.94 -12.41
CA VAL A 284 6.87 11.65 -12.86
C VAL A 284 5.53 11.87 -13.54
N VAL A 285 5.24 11.10 -14.59
CA VAL A 285 3.92 11.05 -15.22
C VAL A 285 3.06 10.02 -14.48
N TYR A 286 1.90 10.45 -13.99
CA TYR A 286 0.97 9.59 -13.28
C TYR A 286 -0.19 9.21 -14.20
N VAL A 287 -0.45 7.91 -14.36
CA VAL A 287 -1.59 7.39 -15.12
C VAL A 287 -2.52 6.69 -14.15
N VAL A 288 -3.76 7.17 -14.04
CA VAL A 288 -4.78 6.56 -13.18
C VAL A 288 -5.61 5.59 -14.01
N ILE A 289 -5.80 4.37 -13.52
CA ILE A 289 -6.53 3.29 -14.19
C ILE A 289 -7.63 2.81 -13.25
N GLY A 290 -8.88 2.88 -13.69
CA GLY A 290 -10.02 2.47 -12.86
C GLY A 290 -11.34 2.43 -13.62
N ASP A 291 -12.38 1.89 -13.02
CA ASP A 291 -13.73 1.86 -13.56
C ASP A 291 -14.64 2.92 -12.93
N GLY A 292 -14.31 3.37 -11.72
CA GLY A 292 -15.11 4.24 -10.89
C GLY A 292 -14.97 5.74 -11.18
N VAL A 293 -16.00 6.49 -10.77
CA VAL A 293 -16.04 7.96 -10.89
C VAL A 293 -15.13 8.67 -9.90
N GLU A 294 -14.80 8.04 -8.76
CA GLU A 294 -14.02 8.66 -7.69
C GLU A 294 -12.56 8.89 -8.14
N GLU A 295 -11.93 7.86 -8.70
CA GLU A 295 -10.58 7.93 -9.25
C GLU A 295 -10.51 8.80 -10.49
N GLU A 296 -11.54 8.85 -11.33
CA GLU A 296 -11.57 9.73 -12.50
C GLU A 296 -11.60 11.20 -12.06
N GLN A 297 -12.43 11.53 -11.07
CA GLN A 297 -12.51 12.88 -10.53
C GLN A 297 -11.19 13.29 -9.86
N GLY A 298 -10.60 12.38 -9.06
CA GLY A 298 -9.28 12.58 -8.47
C GLY A 298 -8.19 12.80 -9.51
N ALA A 299 -8.18 11.99 -10.58
CA ALA A 299 -7.24 12.10 -11.69
C ALA A 299 -7.36 13.46 -12.39
N LYS A 300 -8.60 13.88 -12.70
CA LYS A 300 -8.89 15.17 -13.33
C LYS A 300 -8.40 16.34 -12.48
N LYS A 301 -8.60 16.30 -11.16
CA LYS A 301 -8.19 17.36 -10.23
C LYS A 301 -6.66 17.56 -10.20
N HIS A 302 -5.90 16.49 -10.35
CA HIS A 302 -4.44 16.52 -10.39
C HIS A 302 -3.87 16.55 -11.82
N ALA A 303 -4.71 16.73 -12.84
CA ALA A 303 -4.34 16.70 -14.26
C ALA A 303 -3.58 15.43 -14.68
N MET A 304 -3.93 14.30 -14.07
CA MET A 304 -3.38 12.97 -14.40
C MET A 304 -4.24 12.33 -15.51
N PRO A 305 -3.65 11.80 -16.59
CA PRO A 305 -4.37 10.97 -17.54
C PRO A 305 -5.15 9.85 -16.85
N PHE A 306 -6.40 9.66 -17.27
CA PHE A 306 -7.27 8.60 -16.75
C PHE A 306 -7.58 7.59 -17.85
N TRP A 307 -7.26 6.33 -17.61
CA TRP A 307 -7.62 5.20 -18.46
C TRP A 307 -8.79 4.44 -17.84
N ARG A 308 -10.00 4.67 -18.36
CA ARG A 308 -11.18 3.98 -17.87
C ARG A 308 -11.15 2.50 -18.27
N ILE A 309 -11.39 1.62 -17.32
CA ILE A 309 -11.68 0.21 -17.57
C ILE A 309 -13.18 0.02 -17.40
N SER A 310 -13.86 -0.43 -18.45
CA SER A 310 -15.29 -0.77 -18.36
C SER A 310 -15.56 -2.17 -18.89
N SER A 311 -14.61 -2.78 -19.58
CA SER A 311 -14.76 -4.07 -20.26
C SER A 311 -13.39 -4.70 -20.56
N HIS A 312 -13.39 -5.97 -20.98
CA HIS A 312 -12.17 -6.68 -21.39
C HIS A 312 -11.42 -5.96 -22.52
N SER A 313 -12.12 -5.29 -23.45
CA SER A 313 -11.46 -4.58 -24.55
C SER A 313 -10.61 -3.42 -24.05
N ASP A 314 -10.97 -2.79 -22.94
CA ASP A 314 -10.22 -1.66 -22.38
C ASP A 314 -8.90 -2.14 -21.74
N LEU A 315 -8.92 -3.32 -21.10
CA LEU A 315 -7.71 -3.99 -20.61
C LEU A 315 -6.80 -4.43 -21.75
N MET A 316 -7.38 -4.95 -22.84
CA MET A 316 -6.60 -5.32 -24.04
C MET A 316 -5.98 -4.09 -24.70
N ALA A 317 -6.74 -3.00 -24.83
CA ALA A 317 -6.25 -1.73 -25.38
C ALA A 317 -5.15 -1.13 -24.50
N LEU A 318 -5.29 -1.19 -23.18
CA LEU A 318 -4.26 -0.76 -22.23
C LEU A 318 -2.97 -1.56 -22.42
N HIS A 319 -3.07 -2.90 -22.46
CA HIS A 319 -1.94 -3.76 -22.70
C HIS A 319 -1.24 -3.45 -24.03
N HIS A 320 -2.01 -3.25 -25.10
CA HIS A 320 -1.46 -2.91 -26.41
C HIS A 320 -0.77 -1.54 -26.42
N ALA A 321 -1.35 -0.53 -25.78
CA ALA A 321 -0.74 0.79 -25.65
C ALA A 321 0.57 0.75 -24.84
N LEU A 322 0.63 -0.10 -23.81
CA LEU A 322 1.86 -0.38 -23.09
C LEU A 322 2.88 -1.05 -24.03
N GLU A 323 2.54 -2.11 -24.76
CA GLU A 323 3.46 -2.79 -25.69
C GLU A 323 4.11 -1.83 -26.72
N LEU A 324 3.35 -0.83 -27.18
CA LEU A 324 3.82 0.19 -28.13
C LEU A 324 4.53 1.39 -27.48
N GLU A 325 4.70 1.37 -26.15
CA GLU A 325 5.30 2.46 -25.35
C GLU A 325 4.58 3.80 -25.47
N TYR A 326 3.30 3.76 -25.85
CA TYR A 326 2.42 4.94 -25.80
C TYR A 326 2.07 5.33 -24.37
N LEU A 327 2.16 4.34 -23.46
CA LEU A 327 2.05 4.48 -22.02
C LEU A 327 3.27 3.87 -21.34
#